data_AF-A0A941QNV2-F1
#
_entry.id   AF-A0A941QNV2-F1
#
_cell.length_a   1.000
_cell.length_b   1.000
_cell.length_c   1.000
_cell.angle_alpha   90.00
_cell.angle_beta   90.00
_cell.angle_gamma   90.00
#
_symmetry.space_group_name_H-M   'P 1'
#
loop_
_entity.id
_entity.type
_entity.pdbx_description
1 polymer ?
#
loop_
_entity_poly.entity_id
_entity_poly.type
_entity_poly.pdbx_seq_one_letter_code
_entity_poly.pdbx_strand_id
1 'polypeptide(L)' 'MKLQEHTLFDLQFVTAEIATTAGIIAVQAEIQSGRPMHIEQATWKESGDSALSYVSQHLAEVRDLIKEVLPASA' A
#
# COMPACT_ATOMS: atom_id res chain seq x y z
N MET A 1 -0.34 33.10 21.21
CA MET A 1 0.02 31.87 20.47
C MET A 1 -0.90 31.77 19.27
N LYS A 2 -0.36 31.76 18.04
CA LYS A 2 -1.13 31.49 16.82
C LYS A 2 -1.10 29.98 16.62
N LEU A 3 -2.26 29.31 16.64
CA LEU A 3 -2.35 27.94 16.12
C LEU A 3 -2.00 28.01 14.64
N GLN A 4 -0.84 27.49 14.27
CA GLN A 4 -0.55 27.21 12.87
C GLN A 4 -1.50 26.09 12.44
N GLU A 5 -2.12 26.26 11.28
CA GLU A 5 -3.01 25.27 10.67
C GLU A 5 -2.20 24.00 10.40
N HIS A 6 -2.24 23.06 11.34
CA HIS A 6 -1.77 21.71 11.10
C HIS A 6 -2.85 21.03 10.25
N THR A 7 -2.63 20.97 8.94
CA THR A 7 -3.46 20.16 8.04
C THR A 7 -3.32 18.70 8.49
N LEU A 8 -4.38 18.15 9.08
CA LEU A 8 -4.52 16.73 9.33
C LEU A 8 -4.74 16.06 7.98
N PHE A 9 -3.71 15.42 7.44
CA PHE A 9 -3.89 14.49 6.33
C PHE A 9 -4.48 13.21 6.91
N ASP A 10 -5.73 12.93 6.57
CA ASP A 10 -6.35 11.63 6.85
C ASP A 10 -5.47 10.55 6.21
N LEU A 11 -5.06 9.56 7.00
CA LEU A 11 -4.23 8.46 6.53
C LEU A 11 -5.01 7.71 5.44
N GLN A 12 -4.52 7.77 4.20
CA GLN A 12 -5.16 7.07 3.09
C GLN A 12 -4.60 5.65 3.05
N PHE A 13 -5.36 4.71 3.62
CA PHE A 13 -5.10 3.29 3.44
C PHE A 13 -5.73 2.83 2.13
N VAL A 14 -4.95 2.20 1.27
CA VAL A 14 -5.42 1.52 0.07
C VAL A 14 -5.25 0.01 0.26
N THR A 15 -6.24 -0.75 -0.17
CA THR A 15 -6.13 -2.20 -0.30
C THR A 15 -6.11 -2.54 -1.79
N ALA A 16 -5.06 -3.20 -2.24
CA ALA A 16 -4.90 -3.66 -3.61
C ALA A 16 -4.76 -5.18 -3.66
N GLU A 17 -5.27 -5.79 -4.71
CA GLU A 17 -5.08 -7.21 -5.00
C GLU A 17 -4.11 -7.35 -6.17
N ILE A 18 -3.02 -8.08 -5.94
CA ILE A 18 -1.94 -8.25 -6.91
C ILE A 18 -1.90 -9.72 -7.30
N ALA A 19 -2.19 -9.99 -8.58
CA ALA A 19 -2.02 -11.32 -9.15
C ALA A 19 -0.53 -11.56 -9.46
N THR A 20 0.04 -12.59 -8.85
CA THR A 20 1.42 -13.02 -9.09
C THR A 20 1.42 -14.43 -9.70
N THR A 21 2.59 -14.89 -10.16
CA THR A 21 2.74 -16.28 -10.62
C THR A 21 2.56 -17.32 -9.51
N ALA A 22 2.67 -16.91 -8.23
CA ALA A 22 2.56 -17.79 -7.07
C ALA A 22 1.16 -17.78 -6.42
N GLY A 23 0.30 -16.82 -6.78
CA GLY A 23 -1.02 -16.62 -6.19
C GLY A 23 -1.42 -15.15 -6.15
N ILE A 24 -2.54 -14.86 -5.49
CA ILE A 24 -3.06 -13.50 -5.32
C ILE A 24 -2.67 -12.98 -3.94
N ILE A 25 -2.06 -11.79 -3.90
CA ILE A 25 -1.71 -11.11 -2.67
C ILE A 25 -2.68 -9.96 -2.43
N ALA A 26 -3.32 -9.92 -1.27
CA ALA A 26 -3.98 -8.73 -0.77
C ALA A 26 -2.95 -7.88 -0.02
N VAL A 27 -2.72 -6.66 -0.50
CA VAL A 27 -1.77 -5.71 0.08
C VAL A 27 -2.53 -4.51 0.62
N GLN A 28 -2.33 -4.20 1.90
CA GLN A 28 -2.77 -2.95 2.49
C GLN A 28 -1.57 -2.01 2.60
N ALA A 29 -1.70 -0.84 2.01
CA ALA A 29 -0.65 0.16 1.99
C ALA A 29 -1.19 1.50 2.53
N GLU A 30 -0.36 2.15 3.33
CA GLU A 30 -0.57 3.51 3.79
C GLU A 30 0.11 4.50 2.83
N ILE A 31 -0.67 5.49 2.40
CA ILE A 31 -0.20 6.56 1.53
C ILE A 31 -0.25 7.87 2.30
N GLN A 32 0.91 8.51 2.36
CA GLN A 32 1.07 9.84 2.93
C GLN A 32 1.62 10.78 1.86
N SER A 33 1.04 11.97 1.75
CA SER A 33 1.49 12.99 0.79
C SER A 33 2.97 13.34 1.02
N GLY A 34 3.77 13.32 -0.06
CA GLY A 34 5.20 13.63 -0.01
C GLY A 34 6.08 12.54 0.62
N ARG A 35 5.55 11.34 0.90
CA ARG A 35 6.32 10.21 1.44
C ARG A 35 6.19 8.94 0.59
N PRO A 36 7.18 8.04 0.63
CA PRO A 36 7.04 6.73 0.03
C PRO A 36 5.89 5.97 0.67
N MET A 37 5.11 5.28 -0.16
CA MET A 37 4.07 4.35 0.29
C MET A 37 4.65 3.30 1.25
N HIS A 38 3.97 3.12 2.38
CA HIS A 38 4.29 2.12 3.38
C HIS A 38 3.37 0.92 3.21
N ILE A 39 3.92 -0.30 3.24
CA ILE A 39 3.10 -1.52 3.19
C ILE A 39 2.87 -1.97 4.63
N GLU A 40 1.63 -1.84 5.10
CA GLU A 40 1.24 -2.20 6.46
C GLU A 40 1.03 -3.71 6.58
N GLN A 41 0.35 -4.30 5.59
CA GLN A 41 0.01 -5.71 5.61
C GLN A 41 0.05 -6.31 4.20
N ALA A 42 0.51 -7.56 4.11
CA ALA A 42 0.41 -8.36 2.90
C ALA A 42 0.05 -9.79 3.26
N THR A 43 -0.99 -10.33 2.64
CA THR A 43 -1.47 -11.70 2.88
C THR A 43 -1.81 -12.41 1.58
N TRP A 44 -1.46 -13.69 1.49
CA TRP A 44 -1.91 -14.56 0.43
C TRP A 44 -3.41 -14.80 0.58
N LYS A 45 -4.18 -14.56 -0.48
CA LYS A 45 -5.64 -14.64 -0.40
C LYS A 45 -6.13 -16.08 -0.27
N GLU A 46 -5.37 -17.01 -0.82
CA GLU A 46 -5.68 -18.44 -0.85
C GLU A 46 -5.45 -19.12 0.51
N SER A 47 -4.36 -18.79 1.21
CA SER A 47 -4.01 -19.43 2.48
C SER A 47 -4.24 -18.54 3.70
N GLY A 48 -4.31 -17.22 3.53
CA GLY A 48 -4.31 -16.25 4.63
C GLY A 48 -2.93 -16.02 5.25
N ASP A 49 -1.88 -16.69 4.76
CA ASP A 49 -0.53 -16.56 5.29
C ASP A 49 0.07 -15.19 4.95
N SER A 50 1.07 -14.79 5.74
CA SER A 50 1.83 -13.57 5.45
C SER A 50 2.54 -13.66 4.10
N ALA A 51 2.31 -12.66 3.26
CA ALA A 51 3.00 -12.47 1.99
C ALA A 51 4.11 -11.40 2.08
N LEU A 52 4.42 -10.89 3.29
CA LEU A 52 5.37 -9.79 3.50
C LEU A 52 6.77 -10.11 2.97
N SER A 53 7.21 -11.37 3.06
CA SER A 53 8.52 -11.78 2.53
C SER A 53 8.58 -11.66 1.00
N TYR A 54 7.51 -12.05 0.32
CA TYR A 54 7.39 -11.92 -1.14
C TYR A 54 7.33 -10.44 -1.54
N VAL A 55 6.46 -9.67 -0.88
CA VAL A 55 6.34 -8.23 -1.13
C VAL A 55 7.65 -7.49 -0.86
N SER A 56 8.42 -7.87 0.16
CA SER A 56 9.72 -7.26 0.46
C SER A 56 10.74 -7.51 -0.65
N GLN A 57 10.74 -8.70 -1.25
CA GLN A 57 11.62 -9.03 -2.37
C GLN A 57 11.21 -8.29 -3.65
N HIS A 58 9.94 -7.90 -3.80
CA HIS A 58 9.39 -7.27 -5.01
C HIS A 58 8.80 -5.88 -4.71
N LEU A 59 9.34 -5.18 -3.71
CA LEU A 59 8.72 -3.99 -3.13
C LEU A 59 8.55 -2.84 -4.14
N ALA A 60 9.49 -2.68 -5.06
CA ALA A 60 9.42 -1.64 -6.09
C ALA A 60 8.25 -1.90 -7.05
N GLU A 61 8.14 -3.13 -7.56
CA GLU A 61 7.08 -3.55 -8.48
C GLU A 61 5.70 -3.46 -7.82
N VAL A 62 5.57 -3.96 -6.58
CA VAL A 62 4.32 -3.88 -5.80
C VAL A 62 3.88 -2.43 -5.61
N ARG A 63 4.81 -1.52 -5.31
CA ARG A 63 4.49 -0.09 -5.17
C ARG A 63 4.01 0.54 -6.47
N ASP A 64 4.62 0.18 -7.60
CA ASP A 64 4.23 0.73 -8.89
C ASP A 64 2.86 0.20 -9.32
N LEU A 65 2.58 -1.10 -9.09
CA LEU A 65 1.25 -1.67 -9.30
C LEU A 65 0.18 -0.99 -8.43
N ILE A 66 0.45 -0.73 -7.15
CA ILE A 66 -0.51 -0.03 -6.29
C ILE A 66 -0.76 1.38 -6.81
N LYS A 67 0.28 2.10 -7.29
CA LYS A 67 0.10 3.44 -7.87
C LYS A 67 -0.77 3.44 -9.13
N GLU A 68 -0.70 2.40 -9.96
CA GLU A 68 -1.58 2.26 -11.14
C GLU A 68 -3.05 2.10 -10.76
N VAL A 69 -3.31 1.49 -9.60
CA VAL A 69 -4.67 1.28 -9.07
C VAL A 69 -5.18 2.51 -8.30
N LEU A 70 -4.30 3.42 -7.87
CA LEU A 70 -4.72 4.66 -7.23
C LEU A 70 -5.43 5.55 -8.26
N PRO A 71 -6.63 6.05 -7.95
CA PRO A 71 -7.29 7.03 -8.81
C PRO A 71 -6.37 8.25 -8.95
N ALA A 72 -6.22 8.76 -10.17
CA ALA A 72 -5.30 9.86 -10.54
C ALA A 72 -5.60 11.22 -9.86
N SER A 73 -6.48 11.25 -8.86
CA SER A 73 -6.99 12.46 -8.24
C SER A 73 -7.17 12.25 -6.73
N ALA A 74 -6.21 12.73 -5.96
CA ALA A 74 -6.41 13.24 -4.60
C ALA A 74 -5.58 14.51 -4.44
#